data_AF-A0A520DY52-F1
#
_entry.id   AF-A0A520DY52-F1
#
_cell.length_a   1.000
_cell.length_b   1.000
_cell.length_c   1.000
_cell.angle_alpha   90.00
_cell.angle_beta   90.00
_cell.angle_gamma   90.00
#
_symmetry.space_group_name_H-M   'P 1'
#
loop_
_entity.id
_entity.type
_entity.pdbx_description
1 polymer ?
#
loop_
_entity_poly.entity_id
_entity_poly.type
_entity_poly.pdbx_seq_one_letter_code
_entity_poly.pdbx_strand_id
1 'polypeptide(L)'
;MKPKQLLILVFLALSASCYKKSDKDRAVDLVESKYENAQQKLNFQNSQLDSLYNISPKAYADSLSKGHQLDSTLAVLETEIEHLPQAESDSVGLVSAALTRERYRLLDLVKTKPKFTGWKLSNVKVESQPSETLSFNFDKEITKIIP
;
A
#
# COMPACT_ATOMS: atom_id res chain seq x y z
N MET A 1 38.23 -28.95 31.41
CA MET A 1 37.31 -27.79 31.43
C MET A 1 36.41 -27.88 32.65
N LYS A 2 36.25 -26.78 33.40
CA LYS A 2 35.45 -26.77 34.64
C LYS A 2 33.95 -26.87 34.27
N PRO A 3 33.11 -27.60 35.03
CA PRO A 3 31.69 -27.80 34.70
C PRO A 3 30.90 -26.48 34.59
N LYS A 4 31.36 -25.44 35.31
CA LYS A 4 30.80 -24.07 35.22
C LYS A 4 31.01 -23.38 33.86
N GLN A 5 32.07 -23.71 33.12
CA GLN A 5 32.31 -23.15 31.77
C GLN A 5 31.46 -23.85 30.69
N LEU A 6 31.16 -25.15 30.87
CA LEU A 6 30.29 -25.89 29.96
C LEU A 6 28.83 -25.40 30.06
N LEU A 7 28.37 -25.08 31.27
CA LEU A 7 27.02 -24.58 31.52
C LEU A 7 26.74 -23.22 30.85
N ILE A 8 27.75 -22.34 30.82
CA ILE A 8 27.65 -21.00 30.23
C ILE A 8 27.60 -21.07 28.69
N LEU A 9 28.35 -21.99 28.07
CA LEU A 9 28.30 -22.21 26.62
C LEU A 9 26.96 -22.80 26.15
N VAL A 10 26.35 -23.67 26.97
CA VAL A 10 25.02 -24.23 26.68
C VAL A 10 23.94 -23.14 26.76
N PHE A 11 24.00 -22.25 27.75
CA PHE A 11 23.07 -21.11 27.85
C PHE A 11 23.20 -20.11 26.70
N LEU A 12 24.42 -19.84 26.19
CA LEU A 12 24.61 -18.97 25.02
C LEU A 12 24.06 -19.60 23.72
N ALA A 13 24.18 -20.92 23.56
CA ALA A 13 23.66 -21.63 22.39
C ALA A 13 22.12 -21.68 22.37
N LEU A 14 21.47 -21.71 23.55
CA LEU A 14 20.02 -21.68 23.69
C LEU A 14 19.38 -20.30 23.47
N SER A 15 20.19 -19.24 23.45
CA SER A 15 19.75 -17.87 23.08
C SER A 15 19.84 -17.56 21.58
N ALA A 16 20.08 -18.56 20.72
CA ALA A 16 19.81 -18.47 19.29
C ALA A 16 18.30 -18.36 19.08
N SER A 17 17.80 -17.15 19.36
CA SER A 17 16.38 -16.85 19.38
C SER A 17 15.79 -17.23 18.02
N CYS A 18 14.61 -17.85 18.08
CA CYS A 18 13.76 -18.07 16.93
C CYS A 18 13.31 -16.70 16.39
N TYR A 19 14.22 -15.97 15.73
CA TYR A 19 13.89 -14.77 14.98
C TYR A 19 13.01 -15.22 13.83
N LYS A 20 11.70 -14.99 13.95
CA LYS A 20 10.80 -15.13 12.81
C LYS A 20 11.29 -14.17 11.73
N LYS A 21 11.60 -14.70 10.55
CA LYS A 21 11.95 -13.90 9.38
C LYS A 21 10.88 -12.84 9.15
N SER A 22 11.30 -11.60 8.87
CA SER A 22 10.37 -10.54 8.49
C SER A 22 9.74 -10.86 7.12
N ASP A 23 8.62 -10.22 6.81
CA ASP A 23 8.01 -10.36 5.48
C ASP A 23 8.95 -9.92 4.36
N LYS A 24 9.81 -8.92 4.62
CA LYS A 24 10.86 -8.51 3.67
C LYS A 24 11.88 -9.62 3.47
N ASP A 25 12.36 -10.25 4.55
CA ASP A 25 13.33 -11.34 4.46
C ASP A 25 12.75 -12.52 3.66
N ARG A 26 11.49 -12.87 3.93
CA ARG A 26 10.77 -13.93 3.20
C ARG A 26 10.62 -13.61 1.72
N ALA A 27 10.33 -12.35 1.38
CA ALA A 27 10.24 -11.91 -0.02
C ALA A 27 11.60 -11.97 -0.73
N VAL A 28 12.67 -11.55 -0.04
CA VAL A 28 14.04 -11.63 -0.55
C VAL A 28 14.44 -13.08 -0.78
N ASP A 29 14.27 -13.98 0.20
CA ASP A 29 14.59 -15.40 0.07
C ASP A 29 13.88 -16.03 -1.15
N LEU A 30 12.60 -15.69 -1.34
CA LEU A 30 11.80 -16.24 -2.42
C LEU A 30 12.31 -15.76 -3.79
N VAL A 31 12.74 -14.50 -3.90
CA VAL A 31 13.38 -13.99 -5.13
C VAL A 31 14.75 -14.63 -5.30
N GLU A 32 15.61 -14.62 -4.29
CA GLU A 32 16.96 -15.20 -4.35
C GLU A 32 16.91 -16.66 -4.81
N SER A 33 15.98 -17.46 -4.29
CA SER A 33 15.80 -18.87 -4.70
C SER A 33 15.53 -19.06 -6.21
N LYS A 34 14.95 -18.06 -6.88
CA LYS A 34 14.73 -18.08 -8.34
C LYS A 34 15.96 -17.68 -9.13
N TYR A 35 16.92 -16.99 -8.51
CA TYR A 35 18.14 -16.47 -9.13
C TYR A 35 19.42 -17.19 -8.64
N GLU A 36 19.30 -18.23 -7.82
CA GLU A 36 20.46 -18.99 -7.30
C GLU A 36 21.42 -19.43 -8.42
N ASN A 37 20.84 -19.98 -9.51
CA ASN A 37 21.57 -20.46 -10.69
C ASN A 37 21.68 -19.43 -11.82
N ALA A 38 21.19 -18.21 -11.63
CA ALA A 38 21.30 -17.17 -12.63
C ALA A 38 22.74 -16.63 -12.68
N GLN A 39 23.21 -16.32 -13.90
CA GLN A 39 24.50 -15.63 -14.12
C GLN A 39 24.48 -14.22 -13.50
N GLN A 40 23.30 -13.64 -13.40
CA GLN A 40 23.05 -12.29 -12.89
C GLN A 40 22.65 -12.36 -11.42
N LYS A 41 23.45 -11.72 -10.56
CA LYS A 41 23.18 -11.60 -9.12
C LYS A 41 22.39 -10.33 -8.82
N LEU A 42 21.59 -10.42 -7.76
CA LEU A 42 20.70 -9.36 -7.30
C LEU A 42 21.19 -8.78 -5.97
N ASN A 43 21.03 -7.47 -5.80
CA ASN A 43 21.35 -6.76 -4.57
C ASN A 43 20.08 -6.15 -3.97
N PHE A 44 19.81 -6.51 -2.72
CA PHE A 44 18.60 -6.13 -1.97
C PHE A 44 18.85 -5.07 -0.89
N GLN A 45 20.06 -4.51 -0.77
CA GLN A 45 20.45 -3.60 0.32
C GLN A 45 19.49 -2.42 0.48
N ASN A 46 19.04 -1.85 -0.64
CA ASN A 46 18.12 -0.70 -0.66
C ASN A 46 16.70 -1.09 -1.09
N SER A 47 16.37 -2.39 -1.07
CA SER A 47 15.04 -2.85 -1.42
C SER A 47 13.99 -2.43 -0.39
N GLN A 48 12.77 -2.23 -0.83
CA GLN A 48 11.64 -1.85 0.02
C GLN A 48 10.48 -2.79 -0.21
N LEU A 49 9.82 -3.22 0.88
CA LEU A 49 8.62 -4.04 0.80
C LEU A 49 7.40 -3.16 1.09
N ASP A 50 6.57 -2.97 0.08
CA ASP A 50 5.36 -2.16 0.15
C ASP A 50 4.10 -3.03 0.17
N SER A 51 3.13 -2.67 1.01
CA SER A 51 1.82 -3.31 1.01
C SER A 51 1.00 -2.84 -0.20
N LEU A 52 0.46 -3.78 -0.98
CA LEU A 52 -0.42 -3.51 -2.10
C LEU A 52 -1.88 -3.61 -1.69
N TYR A 53 -2.69 -2.64 -2.12
CA TYR A 53 -4.13 -2.61 -1.91
C TYR A 53 -4.85 -2.42 -3.24
N ASN A 54 -6.07 -2.95 -3.36
CA ASN A 54 -6.97 -2.69 -4.49
C ASN A 54 -7.29 -1.19 -4.65
N ILE A 55 -7.36 -0.46 -3.53
CA ILE A 55 -7.38 0.99 -3.44
C ILE A 55 -6.52 1.39 -2.24
N SER A 56 -5.68 2.40 -2.42
CA SER A 56 -4.86 2.92 -1.32
C SER A 56 -5.75 3.37 -0.15
N PRO A 57 -5.44 3.00 1.12
CA PRO A 57 -6.16 3.48 2.29
C PRO A 57 -6.27 5.01 2.35
N LYS A 58 -5.23 5.71 1.89
CA LYS A 58 -5.23 7.18 1.79
C LYS A 58 -6.27 7.67 0.77
N ALA A 59 -6.25 7.13 -0.45
CA ALA A 59 -7.19 7.52 -1.50
C ALA A 59 -8.65 7.26 -1.09
N TYR A 60 -8.90 6.16 -0.37
CA TYR A 60 -10.20 5.87 0.22
C TYR A 60 -10.61 6.93 1.26
N ALA A 61 -9.73 7.25 2.21
CA ALA A 61 -9.99 8.24 3.25
C ALA A 61 -10.24 9.64 2.65
N ASP A 62 -9.44 10.03 1.66
CA ASP A 62 -9.59 11.30 0.94
C ASP A 62 -10.94 11.37 0.20
N SER A 63 -11.35 10.27 -0.45
CA SER A 63 -12.64 10.19 -1.14
C SER A 63 -13.82 10.32 -0.18
N LEU A 64 -13.75 9.67 0.98
CA LEU A 64 -14.76 9.77 2.03
C LEU A 64 -14.87 11.19 2.58
N SER A 65 -13.72 11.80 2.92
CA SER A 65 -13.66 13.17 3.42
C SER A 65 -14.24 14.16 2.40
N LYS A 66 -13.87 14.01 1.12
CA LYS A 66 -14.38 14.88 0.06
C LYS A 66 -15.89 14.71 -0.15
N GLY A 67 -16.41 13.48 -0.07
CA GLY A 67 -17.85 13.21 -0.10
C GLY A 67 -18.62 13.98 0.98
N HIS A 68 -18.12 13.97 2.22
CA HIS A 68 -18.71 14.73 3.33
C HIS A 68 -18.62 16.24 3.16
N GLN A 69 -17.52 16.74 2.61
CA GLN A 69 -17.41 18.17 2.29
C GLN A 69 -18.46 18.58 1.25
N LEU A 70 -18.69 17.74 0.23
CA LEU A 70 -19.72 18.00 -0.79
C LEU A 70 -21.13 17.98 -0.20
N ASP A 71 -21.43 17.13 0.80
CA ASP A 71 -22.71 17.18 1.52
C ASP A 71 -22.96 18.58 2.10
N SER A 72 -21.97 19.14 2.80
CA SER A 72 -22.08 20.47 3.40
C SER A 72 -22.19 21.59 2.35
N THR A 73 -21.43 21.50 1.26
CA THR A 73 -21.49 22.49 0.18
C THR A 73 -22.84 22.47 -0.52
N LEU A 74 -23.37 21.28 -0.83
CA LEU A 74 -24.67 21.14 -1.49
C LEU A 74 -25.80 21.73 -0.63
N ALA A 75 -25.80 21.50 0.69
CA ALA A 75 -26.80 22.07 1.59
C ALA A 75 -26.79 23.61 1.61
N VAL A 76 -25.60 24.22 1.54
CA VAL A 76 -25.47 25.69 1.44
C VAL A 76 -26.02 26.18 0.10
N LEU A 77 -25.62 25.56 -1.02
CA LEU A 77 -26.08 25.94 -2.34
C LEU A 77 -27.59 25.79 -2.50
N GLU A 78 -28.20 24.75 -1.92
CA GLU A 78 -29.66 24.59 -1.90
C GLU A 78 -30.34 25.76 -1.19
N THR A 79 -29.79 26.22 -0.06
CA THR A 79 -30.33 27.38 0.66
C THR A 79 -30.14 28.68 -0.13
N GLU A 80 -28.99 28.86 -0.78
CA GLU A 80 -28.71 30.06 -1.58
C GLU A 80 -29.62 30.15 -2.81
N ILE A 81 -29.85 29.05 -3.52
CA ILE A 81 -30.72 28.99 -4.71
C ILE A 81 -32.11 29.59 -4.44
N GLU A 82 -32.71 29.31 -3.28
CA GLU A 82 -34.06 29.79 -2.93
C GLU A 82 -34.17 31.31 -2.84
N HIS A 83 -33.05 32.01 -2.69
CA HIS A 83 -33.00 33.46 -2.48
C HIS A 83 -32.45 34.23 -3.69
N LEU A 84 -32.06 33.54 -4.77
CA LEU A 84 -31.41 34.15 -5.93
C LEU A 84 -32.40 34.51 -7.04
N PRO A 85 -32.12 35.55 -7.84
CA PRO A 85 -32.80 35.79 -9.10
C PRO A 85 -32.66 34.60 -10.06
N GLN A 86 -33.65 34.39 -10.92
CA GLN A 86 -33.73 33.20 -11.79
C GLN A 86 -32.44 32.86 -12.55
N ALA A 87 -31.79 33.85 -13.18
CA ALA A 87 -30.58 33.61 -13.98
C ALA A 87 -29.37 33.15 -13.12
N GLU A 88 -29.28 33.64 -11.88
CA GLU A 88 -28.25 33.23 -10.93
C GLU A 88 -28.58 31.86 -10.33
N SER A 89 -29.86 31.62 -10.00
CA SER A 89 -30.38 30.32 -9.58
C SER A 89 -30.09 29.22 -10.62
N ASP A 90 -30.33 29.47 -11.90
CA ASP A 90 -30.07 28.49 -12.98
C ASP A 90 -28.57 28.12 -13.05
N SER A 91 -27.69 29.11 -12.86
CA SER A 91 -26.24 28.91 -12.85
C SER A 91 -25.78 28.10 -11.63
N VAL A 92 -26.30 28.43 -10.44
CA VAL A 92 -26.01 27.68 -9.21
C VAL A 92 -26.58 26.27 -9.29
N GLY A 93 -27.74 26.08 -9.92
CA GLY A 93 -28.33 24.77 -10.18
C GLY A 93 -27.43 23.85 -11.01
N LEU A 94 -26.77 24.38 -12.05
CA LEU A 94 -25.81 23.61 -12.85
C LEU A 94 -24.57 23.19 -12.03
N VAL A 95 -24.06 24.07 -11.18
CA VAL A 95 -22.94 23.77 -10.28
C VAL A 95 -23.35 22.70 -9.27
N SER A 96 -24.50 22.87 -8.62
CA SER A 96 -25.06 21.90 -7.67
C SER A 96 -25.19 20.52 -8.32
N ALA A 97 -25.76 20.42 -9.52
CA ALA A 97 -25.88 19.16 -10.25
C ALA A 97 -24.53 18.50 -10.60
N ALA A 98 -23.49 19.30 -10.90
CA ALA A 98 -22.15 18.77 -11.12
C ALA A 98 -21.53 18.21 -9.83
N LEU A 99 -21.68 18.93 -8.72
CA LEU A 99 -21.19 18.50 -7.40
C LEU A 99 -21.93 17.26 -6.89
N THR A 100 -23.24 17.16 -7.10
CA THR A 100 -24.04 15.96 -6.78
C THR A 100 -23.54 14.73 -7.53
N ARG A 101 -23.21 14.86 -8.83
CA ARG A 101 -22.64 13.76 -9.61
C ARG A 101 -21.28 13.32 -9.06
N GLU A 102 -20.42 14.28 -8.74
CA GLU A 102 -19.11 13.98 -8.16
C GLU A 102 -19.23 13.31 -6.80
N ARG A 103 -20.16 13.77 -5.96
CA ARG A 103 -20.50 13.12 -4.69
C ARG A 103 -20.87 11.66 -4.89
N TYR A 104 -21.77 11.36 -5.84
CA TYR A 104 -22.15 9.97 -6.11
C TYR A 104 -20.97 9.12 -6.58
N ARG A 105 -20.11 9.67 -7.44
CA ARG A 105 -18.88 9.00 -7.88
C ARG A 105 -17.96 8.67 -6.70
N LEU A 106 -17.77 9.60 -5.76
CA LEU A 106 -16.96 9.40 -4.56
C LEU A 106 -17.58 8.36 -3.62
N LEU A 107 -18.90 8.41 -3.41
CA LEU A 107 -19.60 7.40 -2.61
C LEU A 107 -19.50 6.01 -3.21
N ASP A 108 -19.51 5.90 -4.55
CA ASP A 108 -19.35 4.62 -5.23
C ASP A 108 -17.92 4.06 -5.05
N LEU A 109 -16.90 4.92 -5.14
CA LEU A 109 -15.52 4.55 -4.81
C LEU A 109 -15.37 4.07 -3.37
N VAL A 110 -16.05 4.71 -2.42
CA VAL A 110 -16.06 4.34 -1.00
C VAL A 110 -16.77 2.99 -0.75
N LYS A 111 -17.64 2.51 -1.63
CA LYS A 111 -18.16 1.12 -1.50
C LYS A 111 -17.03 0.10 -1.61
N THR A 112 -15.99 0.42 -2.37
CA THR A 112 -14.81 -0.44 -2.54
C THR A 112 -13.82 -0.18 -1.42
N LYS A 113 -13.97 -0.90 -0.30
CA LYS A 113 -13.07 -0.77 0.85
C LYS A 113 -11.62 -1.15 0.49
N PRO A 114 -10.61 -0.52 1.12
CA PRO A 114 -9.23 -0.95 1.01
C PRO A 114 -9.10 -2.40 1.47
N LYS A 115 -8.60 -3.24 0.59
CA LYS A 115 -8.33 -4.64 0.83
C LYS A 115 -6.88 -4.89 0.50
N PHE A 116 -6.15 -5.39 1.49
CA PHE A 116 -4.79 -5.85 1.29
C PHE A 116 -4.78 -6.97 0.24
N THR A 117 -3.98 -6.81 -0.81
CA THR A 117 -3.94 -7.70 -1.99
C THR A 117 -2.63 -8.49 -2.09
N GLY A 118 -1.53 -7.97 -1.54
CA GLY A 118 -0.23 -8.58 -1.69
C GLY A 118 0.89 -7.62 -1.34
N TRP A 119 2.10 -7.97 -1.72
CA TRP A 119 3.29 -7.17 -1.44
C TRP A 119 4.03 -6.83 -2.72
N LYS A 120 4.82 -5.75 -2.69
CA LYS A 120 5.77 -5.41 -3.74
C LYS A 120 7.14 -5.20 -3.14
N LEU A 121 8.12 -5.98 -3.57
CA LEU A 121 9.53 -5.72 -3.29
C LEU A 121 10.07 -4.84 -4.43
N SER A 122 10.36 -3.59 -4.12
CA SER A 122 10.87 -2.59 -5.07
C SER A 122 12.36 -2.30 -4.83
N ASN A 123 12.98 -1.59 -5.77
CA ASN A 123 14.37 -1.14 -5.69
C ASN A 123 15.41 -2.28 -5.58
N VAL A 124 15.10 -3.46 -6.13
CA VAL A 124 16.07 -4.55 -6.22
C VAL A 124 17.04 -4.23 -7.35
N LYS A 125 18.34 -4.24 -7.08
CA LYS A 125 19.36 -3.91 -8.09
C LYS A 125 19.93 -5.15 -8.74
N VAL A 126 20.35 -4.98 -9.97
CA VAL A 126 21.19 -5.94 -10.68
C VAL A 126 22.65 -5.60 -10.43
N GLU A 127 23.45 -6.55 -9.94
CA GLU A 127 24.87 -6.28 -9.64
C GLU A 127 25.68 -5.89 -10.88
N SER A 128 25.43 -6.56 -12.02
CA SER A 128 26.09 -6.25 -13.29
C SER A 128 25.59 -4.97 -13.96
N GLN A 129 24.44 -4.43 -13.53
CA GLN A 129 23.81 -3.24 -14.11
C GLN A 129 23.18 -2.38 -13.00
N PRO A 130 24.00 -1.61 -12.25
CA PRO A 130 23.55 -0.94 -11.02
C PRO A 130 22.50 0.16 -11.22
N SER A 131 22.30 0.62 -12.46
CA SER A 131 21.26 1.59 -12.85
C SER A 131 19.90 0.92 -13.09
N GLU A 132 19.86 -0.38 -13.33
CA GLU A 132 18.63 -1.12 -13.50
C GLU A 132 18.04 -1.47 -12.13
N THR A 133 16.74 -1.23 -11.98
CA THR A 133 15.98 -1.62 -10.79
C THR A 133 14.83 -2.52 -11.17
N LEU A 134 14.70 -3.61 -10.44
CA LEU A 134 13.65 -4.61 -10.59
C LEU A 134 12.63 -4.45 -9.47
N SER A 135 11.43 -4.94 -9.74
CA SER A 135 10.37 -5.06 -8.75
C SER A 135 9.67 -6.40 -8.87
N PHE A 136 9.28 -6.97 -7.75
CA PHE A 136 8.60 -8.25 -7.68
C PHE A 136 7.32 -8.10 -6.87
N ASN A 137 6.20 -8.60 -7.40
CA ASN A 137 4.95 -8.64 -6.67
C ASN A 137 4.79 -10.02 -6.03
N PHE A 138 4.11 -10.07 -4.89
CA PHE A 138 3.83 -11.30 -4.15
C PHE A 138 2.36 -11.36 -3.76
N ASP A 139 1.88 -12.58 -3.58
CA ASP A 139 0.62 -12.80 -2.88
C ASP A 139 0.71 -12.37 -1.41
N LYS A 140 -0.44 -12.32 -0.72
CA LYS A 140 -0.55 -11.81 0.65
C LYS A 140 0.37 -12.50 1.65
N GLU A 141 0.55 -13.80 1.43
CA GLU A 141 1.31 -14.67 2.32
C GLU A 141 2.78 -14.78 1.90
N ILE A 142 3.21 -14.14 0.80
CA ILE A 142 4.59 -14.23 0.29
C ILE A 142 4.99 -15.69 0.06
N THR A 143 4.12 -16.45 -0.59
CA THR A 143 4.35 -17.85 -0.98
C THR A 143 4.83 -17.96 -2.42
N LYS A 144 4.47 -16.99 -3.26
CA LYS A 144 4.83 -16.97 -4.68
C LYS A 144 4.98 -15.55 -5.21
N ILE A 145 5.89 -15.40 -6.17
CA ILE A 145 5.96 -14.21 -7.01
C ILE A 145 4.77 -14.27 -7.97
N ILE A 146 4.03 -13.17 -8.05
CA ILE A 146 2.89 -13.01 -8.96
C ILE A 146 3.26 -12.03 -10.09
N PRO A 147 2.63 -12.14 -11.27
CA PRO A 147 2.81 -11.19 -12.36
C PRO A 147 2.50 -9.74 -11.97
#